data_AF-A0A2K5M4G0-F1
#
_entry.id   AF-A0A2K5M4G0-F1
#
_cell.length_a   1.000
_cell.length_b   1.000
_cell.length_c   1.000
_cell.angle_alpha   90.00
_cell.angle_beta   90.00
_cell.angle_gamma   90.00
#
_symmetry.space_group_name_H-M   'P 1'
#
loop_
_entity.id
_entity.type
_entity.pdbx_description
1 polymer ?
#
loop_
_entity_poly.entity_id
_entity_poly.type
_entity_poly.pdbx_seq_one_letter_code
_entity_poly.pdbx_strand_id
1 'polypeptide(L)'
;VEIGSAGPAGAQPLPVVPRRLGYGTMGKPIKLLVEIPKIDVYLYEVDTKPDRQVVVDSTVQHFEVTLFGDRRPVYDGRRILYTANPLPVATTGIYLDVTLPGEGGKDRPFKVSIKFVSWVSWHLLHEVLTGRTLLESLELDKPISTNPVHAVDVVRRHLEVWFGFHQSVRPAVWKMTLNIDERDLWQQCGE
;
A
#
# COMPACT_ATOMS: atom_id res chain seq x y z
N VAL A 1 -2.50 -2.06 -61.63
CA VAL A 1 -2.09 -2.42 -60.26
C VAL A 1 -2.71 -1.39 -59.34
N GLU A 2 -3.91 -1.68 -58.83
CA GLU A 2 -4.58 -0.85 -57.83
C GLU A 2 -4.14 -1.30 -56.44
N ILE A 3 -3.84 -0.34 -55.58
CA ILE A 3 -3.30 -0.56 -54.23
C ILE A 3 -4.50 -0.62 -53.29
N GLY A 4 -4.78 -1.82 -52.76
CA GLY A 4 -5.88 -2.07 -51.84
C GLY A 4 -5.67 -1.41 -50.47
N SER A 5 -6.72 -0.72 -50.01
CA SER A 5 -6.85 -0.07 -48.71
C SER A 5 -6.77 -1.06 -47.54
N ALA A 6 -5.99 -0.73 -46.51
CA ALA A 6 -5.89 -1.48 -45.26
C ALA A 6 -7.10 -1.18 -44.34
N GLY A 7 -7.89 -2.21 -44.04
CA GLY A 7 -8.99 -2.12 -43.06
C GLY A 7 -8.49 -2.03 -41.60
N PRO A 8 -9.34 -1.62 -40.64
CA PRO A 8 -8.94 -1.40 -39.26
C PRO A 8 -8.66 -2.74 -38.56
N ALA A 9 -7.53 -2.82 -37.87
CA ALA A 9 -7.16 -3.96 -37.04
C ALA A 9 -8.17 -4.11 -35.89
N GLY A 10 -9.02 -5.14 -35.98
CA GLY A 10 -9.97 -5.49 -34.93
C GLY A 10 -9.25 -5.79 -33.62
N ALA A 11 -9.75 -5.21 -32.52
CA ALA A 11 -9.27 -5.47 -31.18
C ALA A 11 -9.33 -6.98 -30.88
N GLN A 12 -8.17 -7.57 -30.61
CA GLN A 12 -8.06 -8.96 -30.15
C GLN A 12 -8.78 -9.09 -28.80
N PRO A 13 -9.67 -10.08 -28.60
CA PRO A 13 -10.31 -10.31 -27.31
C PRO A 13 -9.25 -10.53 -26.24
N LEU A 14 -9.36 -9.80 -25.12
CA LEU A 14 -8.49 -10.01 -23.97
C LEU A 14 -8.62 -11.48 -23.48
N PRO A 15 -7.52 -12.15 -23.12
CA PRO A 15 -7.55 -13.54 -22.69
C PRO A 15 -8.48 -13.71 -21.48
N VAL A 16 -9.51 -14.54 -21.65
CA VAL A 16 -10.43 -14.89 -20.56
C VAL A 16 -9.70 -15.79 -19.58
N VAL A 17 -9.48 -15.28 -18.36
CA VAL A 17 -8.89 -16.08 -17.28
C VAL A 17 -9.87 -17.22 -16.94
N PRO A 18 -9.46 -18.50 -17.01
CA PRO A 18 -10.35 -19.62 -16.74
C PRO A 18 -10.87 -19.55 -15.31
N ARG A 19 -12.19 -19.74 -15.15
CA ARG A 19 -12.81 -19.79 -13.82
C ARG A 19 -12.25 -20.97 -13.04
N ARG A 20 -11.93 -20.73 -11.77
CA ARG A 20 -11.49 -21.77 -10.83
C ARG A 20 -12.53 -22.91 -10.82
N LEU A 21 -12.08 -24.14 -11.15
CA LEU A 21 -12.93 -25.33 -11.23
C LEU A 21 -13.44 -25.83 -9.86
N GLY A 22 -12.86 -25.36 -8.76
CA GLY A 22 -13.27 -25.69 -7.40
C GLY A 22 -12.25 -25.29 -6.33
N TYR A 23 -12.54 -25.60 -5.06
CA TYR A 23 -11.63 -25.39 -3.93
C TYR A 23 -10.91 -26.70 -3.58
N GLY A 24 -9.65 -26.61 -3.16
CA GLY A 24 -8.92 -27.78 -2.65
C GLY A 24 -9.55 -28.27 -1.34
N THR A 25 -9.75 -29.58 -1.21
CA THR A 25 -10.38 -30.22 -0.05
C THR A 25 -9.41 -31.02 0.80
N MET A 26 -8.18 -31.21 0.34
CA MET A 26 -7.13 -31.93 1.06
C MET A 26 -6.48 -31.02 2.11
N GLY A 27 -6.24 -31.58 3.30
CA GLY A 27 -5.62 -30.89 4.42
C GLY A 27 -6.57 -30.63 5.60
N LYS A 28 -6.00 -30.32 6.76
CA LYS A 28 -6.78 -29.93 7.94
C LYS A 28 -7.23 -28.46 7.78
N PRO A 29 -8.50 -28.13 7.99
CA PRO A 29 -8.94 -26.74 7.94
C PRO A 29 -8.26 -25.94 9.04
N ILE A 30 -7.55 -24.87 8.64
CA ILE A 30 -6.95 -23.90 9.56
C ILE A 30 -7.71 -22.59 9.38
N LYS A 31 -8.17 -21.99 10.49
CA LYS A 31 -8.81 -20.68 10.46
C LYS A 31 -7.71 -19.62 10.28
N LEU A 32 -7.58 -19.10 9.08
CA LEU A 32 -6.77 -17.90 8.82
C LEU A 32 -7.65 -16.68 9.12
N LEU A 33 -7.27 -15.86 10.10
CA LEU A 33 -7.96 -14.62 10.40
C LEU A 33 -7.38 -13.50 9.52
N VAL A 34 -8.03 -13.27 8.38
CA VAL A 34 -7.77 -12.08 7.56
C VAL A 34 -9.02 -11.21 7.62
N GLU A 35 -9.11 -10.42 8.69
CA GLU A 35 -10.13 -9.38 8.79
C GLU A 35 -9.55 -8.07 8.27
N ILE A 36 -10.07 -7.59 7.15
CA ILE A 36 -9.79 -6.25 6.65
C ILE A 36 -10.67 -5.30 7.46
N PRO A 37 -10.10 -4.29 8.13
CA PRO A 37 -10.89 -3.27 8.80
C PRO A 37 -11.82 -2.59 7.79
N LYS A 38 -13.11 -2.47 8.13
CA LYS A 38 -14.11 -1.76 7.30
C LYS A 38 -14.02 -0.25 7.48
N ILE A 39 -12.79 0.28 7.43
CA ILE A 39 -12.49 1.70 7.58
C ILE A 39 -11.98 2.23 6.25
N ASP A 40 -12.17 3.51 6.00
CA ASP A 40 -11.46 4.18 4.90
C ASP A 40 -10.16 4.75 5.45
N VAL A 41 -9.10 4.73 4.64
CA VAL A 41 -7.79 5.28 5.02
C VAL A 41 -7.45 6.52 4.22
N TYR A 42 -6.75 7.45 4.84
CA TYR A 42 -6.32 8.70 4.22
C TYR A 42 -4.93 8.53 3.63
N LEU A 43 -4.79 8.94 2.37
CA LEU A 43 -3.56 8.87 1.60
C LEU A 43 -2.90 10.25 1.54
N TYR A 44 -1.64 10.29 1.96
CA TYR A 44 -0.79 11.45 1.87
C TYR A 44 0.45 11.13 1.03
N GLU A 45 0.95 12.15 0.34
CA GLU A 45 2.25 12.14 -0.31
C GLU A 45 3.25 12.87 0.59
N VAL A 46 4.42 12.27 0.75
CA VAL A 46 5.55 12.76 1.53
C VAL A 46 6.73 12.97 0.59
N ASP A 47 7.26 14.20 0.54
CA ASP A 47 8.53 14.50 -0.12
C ASP A 47 9.57 14.79 0.97
N THR A 48 10.62 13.98 1.01
CA THR A 48 11.77 14.14 1.90
C THR A 48 13.05 13.97 1.08
N LYS A 49 14.07 14.76 1.38
CA LYS A 49 15.38 14.64 0.73
C LYS A 49 16.45 14.42 1.79
N PRO A 50 17.03 13.21 1.90
CA PRO A 50 16.83 12.00 1.10
C PRO A 50 15.55 11.21 1.47
N ASP A 51 15.11 10.33 0.56
CA ASP A 51 14.01 9.38 0.79
C ASP A 51 14.42 8.31 1.82
N ARG A 52 14.17 8.57 3.10
CA ARG A 52 14.54 7.66 4.20
C ARG A 52 13.42 7.52 5.22
N GLN A 53 13.08 6.27 5.57
CA GLN A 53 12.09 5.94 6.58
C GLN A 53 12.41 6.58 7.95
N VAL A 54 13.68 6.60 8.35
CA VAL A 54 14.13 7.22 9.61
C VAL A 54 13.78 8.71 9.72
N VAL A 55 13.72 9.44 8.60
CA VAL A 55 13.32 10.85 8.60
C VAL A 55 11.84 10.97 8.93
N VAL A 56 11.00 10.12 8.32
CA VAL A 56 9.56 10.09 8.57
C VAL A 56 9.28 9.63 10.00
N ASP A 57 9.96 8.61 10.50
CA ASP A 57 9.79 8.13 11.89
C ASP A 57 10.11 9.23 12.91
N SER A 58 11.22 9.96 12.70
CA SER A 58 11.56 11.11 13.56
C SER A 58 10.55 12.25 13.42
N THR A 59 9.98 12.45 12.22
CA THR A 59 8.90 13.44 12.00
C THR A 59 7.68 13.08 12.83
N VAL A 60 7.28 11.80 12.80
CA VAL A 60 6.13 11.30 13.55
C VAL A 60 6.36 11.46 15.06
N GLN A 61 7.57 11.17 15.53
CA GLN A 61 7.96 11.34 16.93
C GLN A 61 8.01 12.81 17.37
N HIS A 62 8.66 13.69 16.59
CA HIS A 62 8.79 15.11 16.94
C HIS A 62 7.46 15.86 16.88
N PHE A 63 6.59 15.52 15.92
CA PHE A 63 5.29 16.17 15.73
C PHE A 63 4.13 15.30 16.22
N GLU A 64 4.39 14.38 17.16
CA GLU A 64 3.38 13.49 17.74
C GLU A 64 2.23 14.31 18.32
N VAL A 65 2.49 15.24 19.24
CA VAL A 65 1.43 16.02 19.90
C VAL A 65 0.74 17.01 18.97
N THR A 66 1.48 17.59 18.01
CA THR A 66 1.01 18.74 17.22
C THR A 66 0.29 18.34 15.94
N LEU A 67 0.69 17.23 15.32
CA LEU A 67 0.17 16.80 14.01
C LEU A 67 -0.48 15.41 14.07
N PHE A 68 0.22 14.43 14.64
CA PHE A 68 -0.21 13.04 14.56
C PHE A 68 -1.23 12.66 15.65
N GLY A 69 -1.16 13.25 16.84
CA GLY A 69 -1.92 12.84 18.02
C GLY A 69 -1.77 11.33 18.26
N ASP A 70 -2.89 10.65 18.52
CA ASP A 70 -2.93 9.18 18.67
C ASP A 70 -2.89 8.42 17.33
N ARG A 71 -2.65 9.09 16.20
CA ARG A 71 -2.63 8.44 14.89
C ARG A 71 -1.30 7.74 14.70
N ARG A 72 -1.37 6.51 14.17
CA ARG A 72 -0.19 5.72 13.77
C ARG A 72 -0.09 5.72 12.25
N PRO A 73 0.64 6.68 11.65
CA PRO A 73 0.81 6.73 10.21
C PRO A 73 1.71 5.58 9.73
N VAL A 74 1.47 5.08 8.52
CA VAL A 74 2.28 4.02 7.91
C VAL A 74 2.89 4.54 6.62
N TYR A 75 4.22 4.54 6.54
CA TYR A 75 4.98 5.01 5.39
C TYR A 75 5.42 3.84 4.50
N ASP A 76 5.32 3.99 3.18
CA ASP A 76 5.73 2.95 2.23
C ASP A 76 7.25 2.85 2.02
N GLY A 77 8.03 3.73 2.65
CA GLY A 77 9.48 3.81 2.50
C GLY A 77 9.94 4.68 1.32
N ARG A 78 9.01 5.27 0.56
CA ARG A 78 9.31 6.04 -0.66
C ARG A 78 8.66 7.42 -0.69
N ARG A 79 7.33 7.49 -0.76
CA ARG A 79 6.59 8.75 -0.93
C ARG A 79 5.19 8.72 -0.33
N ILE A 80 4.69 7.56 0.07
CA ILE A 80 3.28 7.41 0.42
C ILE A 80 3.13 7.16 1.91
N LEU A 81 2.22 7.90 2.54
CA LEU A 81 1.87 7.78 3.95
C LEU A 81 0.36 7.54 4.10
N TYR A 82 -0.01 6.49 4.82
CA TYR A 82 -1.40 6.16 5.14
C TYR A 82 -1.73 6.48 6.59
N THR A 83 -2.93 7.01 6.85
CA THR A 83 -3.44 7.18 8.22
C THR A 83 -4.89 6.70 8.35
N ALA A 84 -5.27 6.22 9.53
CA ALA A 84 -6.64 5.81 9.81
C ALA A 84 -7.59 7.01 10.02
N ASN A 85 -7.06 8.13 10.53
CA ASN A 85 -7.81 9.38 10.75
C ASN A 85 -7.12 10.53 10.02
N PRO A 86 -7.86 11.56 9.58
CA PRO A 86 -7.29 12.65 8.83
C PRO A 86 -6.30 13.46 9.68
N LEU A 87 -5.14 13.77 9.10
CA LEU A 87 -4.18 14.73 9.64
C LEU A 87 -4.73 16.16 9.47
N PRO A 88 -4.47 17.08 10.42
CA PRO A 88 -4.87 18.48 10.32
C PRO A 88 -3.97 19.25 9.33
N VAL A 89 -3.95 18.83 8.07
CA VAL A 89 -3.17 19.47 7.00
C VAL A 89 -4.07 20.26 6.08
N ALA A 90 -3.61 21.44 5.64
CA ALA A 90 -4.28 22.23 4.61
C ALA A 90 -4.17 21.55 3.23
N THR A 91 -4.98 21.98 2.27
CA THR A 91 -4.96 21.50 0.87
C THR A 91 -3.61 21.71 0.18
N THR A 92 -2.84 22.72 0.59
CA THR A 92 -1.49 22.99 0.10
C THR A 92 -0.43 22.05 0.67
N GLY A 93 -0.77 21.25 1.68
CA GLY A 93 0.17 20.47 2.48
C GLY A 93 0.85 21.32 3.57
N ILE A 94 1.73 20.66 4.32
CA ILE A 94 2.54 21.24 5.40
C ILE A 94 4.02 20.98 5.14
N TYR A 95 4.87 21.87 5.65
CA TYR A 95 6.33 21.71 5.66
C TYR A 95 6.79 21.58 7.11
N LEU A 96 7.62 20.57 7.36
CA LEU A 96 8.15 20.23 8.67
C LEU A 96 9.67 20.21 8.57
N ASP A 97 10.32 20.94 9.49
CA ASP A 97 11.77 20.87 9.68
C ASP A 97 12.05 19.87 10.79
N VAL A 98 12.78 18.80 10.45
CA VAL A 98 13.06 17.67 11.34
C VAL A 98 14.56 17.51 11.45
N THR A 99 15.05 17.38 12.68
CA THR A 99 16.47 17.23 12.93
C THR A 99 16.76 15.78 13.30
N LEU A 100 17.70 15.14 12.59
CA LEU A 100 18.20 13.82 12.96
C LEU A 100 19.59 13.91 13.59
N PRO A 101 19.89 13.10 14.61
CA PRO A 101 21.23 13.00 15.15
C PRO A 101 22.16 12.43 14.07
N GLY A 102 23.17 13.21 13.67
CA GLY A 102 24.17 12.79 12.70
C GLY A 102 25.37 12.09 13.33
N GLU A 103 26.06 11.29 12.52
CA GLU A 103 27.35 10.67 12.88
C GLU A 103 28.38 11.78 13.20
N GLY A 104 28.91 11.77 14.42
CA GLY A 104 29.80 12.83 14.93
C GLY A 104 29.13 13.92 15.78
N GLY A 105 27.90 13.72 16.27
CA GLY A 105 27.25 14.61 17.24
C GLY A 105 26.72 15.92 16.65
N LYS A 106 26.70 16.04 15.32
CA LYS A 106 26.09 17.17 14.61
C LYS A 106 24.73 16.76 14.06
N ASP A 107 23.72 17.42 14.60
CA ASP A 107 22.34 17.40 14.14
C ASP A 107 22.21 17.84 12.68
N ARG A 108 21.46 17.06 11.90
CA ARG A 108 21.22 17.30 10.47
C ARG A 108 19.75 17.69 10.26
N PRO A 109 19.48 18.91 9.76
CA PRO A 109 18.13 19.33 9.45
C PRO A 109 17.65 18.70 8.13
N PHE A 110 16.41 18.24 8.12
CA PHE A 110 15.70 17.70 6.97
C PHE A 110 14.38 18.44 6.80
N LYS A 111 14.01 18.68 5.54
CA LYS A 111 12.73 19.26 5.18
C LYS A 111 11.83 18.17 4.68
N VAL A 112 10.68 18.02 5.34
CA VAL A 112 9.65 17.04 5.00
C VAL A 112 8.40 17.79 4.62
N SER A 113 7.82 17.47 3.47
CA SER A 113 6.48 17.97 3.12
C SER A 113 5.47 16.84 3.18
N ILE A 114 4.28 17.12 3.71
CA ILE A 114 3.17 16.15 3.76
C ILE A 114 1.95 16.81 3.12
N LYS A 115 1.39 16.17 2.09
CA LYS A 115 0.26 16.69 1.33
C LYS A 115 -0.84 15.64 1.21
N PHE A 116 -2.09 16.05 1.44
CA PHE A 116 -3.23 15.18 1.21
C PHE A 116 -3.43 14.91 -0.28
N VAL A 117 -3.61 13.63 -0.63
CA VAL A 117 -3.83 13.19 -2.02
C VAL A 117 -5.27 12.75 -2.19
N SER A 118 -5.70 11.75 -1.42
CA SER A 118 -7.04 11.16 -1.54
C SER A 118 -7.39 10.31 -0.32
N TRP A 119 -8.57 9.71 -0.33
CA TRP A 119 -8.95 8.64 0.59
C TRP A 119 -9.05 7.33 -0.19
N VAL A 120 -8.81 6.22 0.48
CA VAL A 120 -8.80 4.88 -0.10
C VAL A 120 -9.82 4.04 0.65
N SER A 121 -10.86 3.59 -0.06
CA SER A 121 -11.94 2.84 0.57
C SER A 121 -11.60 1.37 0.74
N TRP A 122 -11.37 0.93 1.98
CA TRP A 122 -11.32 -0.51 2.26
C TRP A 122 -12.71 -1.11 2.44
N HIS A 123 -13.72 -0.28 2.71
CA HIS A 123 -15.11 -0.75 2.73
C HIS A 123 -15.51 -1.33 1.37
N LEU A 124 -15.29 -0.57 0.29
CA LEU A 124 -15.58 -1.02 -1.06
C LEU A 124 -14.73 -2.25 -1.45
N LEU A 125 -13.45 -2.26 -1.07
CA LEU A 125 -12.58 -3.41 -1.27
C LEU A 125 -13.16 -4.66 -0.58
N HIS A 126 -13.60 -4.54 0.67
CA HIS A 126 -14.23 -5.63 1.40
C HIS A 126 -15.53 -6.12 0.72
N GLU A 127 -16.37 -5.22 0.22
CA GLU A 127 -17.59 -5.61 -0.53
C GLU A 127 -17.27 -6.39 -1.80
N VAL A 128 -16.30 -5.93 -2.59
CA VAL A 128 -15.85 -6.63 -3.80
C VAL A 128 -15.29 -8.00 -3.45
N LEU A 129 -14.45 -8.07 -2.41
CA LEU A 129 -13.85 -9.33 -1.98
C LEU A 129 -14.87 -10.31 -1.42
N THR A 130 -15.90 -9.84 -0.73
CA THR A 130 -16.99 -10.71 -0.23
C THR A 130 -18.05 -11.02 -1.27
N GLY A 131 -17.89 -10.49 -2.49
CA GLY A 131 -18.79 -10.76 -3.59
C GLY A 131 -20.11 -10.01 -3.57
N ARG A 132 -20.20 -8.95 -2.78
CA ARG A 132 -21.39 -8.11 -2.66
C ARG A 132 -21.45 -7.04 -3.77
N THR A 133 -20.30 -6.67 -4.30
CA THR A 133 -20.13 -5.64 -5.34
C THR A 133 -19.19 -6.14 -6.44
N LEU A 134 -19.31 -5.61 -7.66
CA LEU A 134 -18.47 -6.01 -8.80
C LEU A 134 -17.08 -5.36 -8.75
N LEU A 135 -16.07 -6.07 -9.28
CA LEU A 135 -14.67 -5.61 -9.35
C LEU A 135 -14.51 -4.31 -10.15
N GLU A 136 -15.38 -4.06 -11.13
CA GLU A 136 -15.39 -2.82 -11.94
C GLU A 136 -15.59 -1.56 -11.09
N SER A 137 -16.18 -1.69 -9.89
CA SER A 137 -16.31 -0.57 -8.95
C SER A 137 -14.99 -0.20 -8.27
N LEU A 138 -14.00 -1.12 -8.24
CA LEU A 138 -12.64 -0.80 -7.84
C LEU A 138 -11.86 -0.30 -9.06
N GLU A 139 -11.48 0.96 -9.07
CA GLU A 139 -10.59 1.53 -10.08
C GLU A 139 -9.14 1.06 -9.84
N LEU A 140 -8.89 -0.25 -10.03
CA LEU A 140 -7.60 -0.91 -9.78
C LEU A 140 -6.49 -0.42 -10.72
N ASP A 141 -6.88 0.19 -11.86
CA ASP A 141 -6.00 0.79 -12.86
C ASP A 141 -5.43 2.16 -12.43
N LYS A 142 -5.92 2.71 -11.31
CA LYS A 142 -5.35 3.93 -10.73
C LYS A 142 -3.92 3.71 -10.26
N PRO A 143 -3.10 4.79 -10.14
CA PRO A 143 -1.74 4.68 -9.63
C PRO A 143 -1.69 3.89 -8.32
N ILE A 144 -0.63 3.10 -8.18
CA ILE A 144 -0.38 2.17 -7.06
C ILE A 144 -0.68 2.82 -5.69
N SER A 145 -0.42 4.11 -5.55
CA SER A 145 -0.66 4.88 -4.32
C SER A 145 -2.13 4.93 -3.88
N THR A 146 -3.09 4.91 -4.81
CA THR A 146 -4.54 4.95 -4.54
C THR A 146 -5.22 3.59 -4.59
N ASN A 147 -4.48 2.53 -4.96
CA ASN A 147 -5.01 1.19 -5.05
C ASN A 147 -5.30 0.65 -3.62
N PRO A 148 -6.54 0.25 -3.31
CA PRO A 148 -6.91 -0.17 -1.96
C PRO A 148 -6.25 -1.50 -1.56
N VAL A 149 -5.87 -2.36 -2.52
CA VAL A 149 -5.06 -3.55 -2.25
C VAL A 149 -3.66 -3.14 -1.78
N HIS A 150 -3.04 -2.19 -2.46
CA HIS A 150 -1.71 -1.68 -2.08
C HIS A 150 -1.74 -1.04 -0.69
N ALA A 151 -2.78 -0.28 -0.37
CA ALA A 151 -2.95 0.30 0.95
C ALA A 151 -3.05 -0.77 2.05
N VAL A 152 -3.84 -1.83 1.85
CA VAL A 152 -3.91 -2.95 2.82
C VAL A 152 -2.55 -3.62 2.96
N ASP A 153 -1.87 -3.88 1.84
CA ASP A 153 -0.56 -4.52 1.79
C ASP A 153 0.51 -3.74 2.58
N VAL A 154 0.60 -2.42 2.36
CA VAL A 154 1.52 -1.53 3.08
C VAL A 154 1.20 -1.47 4.57
N VAL A 155 -0.07 -1.28 4.93
CA VAL A 155 -0.47 -1.17 6.35
C VAL A 155 -0.22 -2.48 7.09
N ARG A 156 -0.51 -3.63 6.49
CA ARG A 156 -0.30 -4.93 7.14
C ARG A 156 1.15 -5.26 7.39
N ARG A 157 2.01 -5.02 6.40
CA ARG A 157 3.46 -5.26 6.55
C ARG A 157 4.02 -4.54 7.76
N HIS A 158 3.50 -3.36 8.09
CA HIS A 158 3.94 -2.57 9.25
C HIS A 158 3.29 -2.98 10.57
N LEU A 159 2.17 -3.71 10.54
CA LEU A 159 1.56 -4.31 11.73
C LEU A 159 2.19 -5.66 12.11
N GLU A 160 2.78 -6.37 11.14
CA GLU A 160 3.29 -7.75 11.31
C GLU A 160 4.83 -7.86 11.35
N VAL A 161 5.56 -6.73 11.53
CA VAL A 161 7.03 -6.72 11.72
C VAL A 161 7.44 -7.36 13.05
N TRP A 162 7.23 -8.67 13.20
CA TRP A 162 7.83 -9.51 14.24
C TRP A 162 8.30 -10.88 13.74
N PHE A 163 8.02 -11.30 12.50
CA PHE A 163 8.55 -12.57 11.96
C PHE A 163 8.91 -12.45 10.47
N GLY A 164 10.10 -12.90 10.09
CA GLY A 164 10.78 -12.66 8.82
C GLY A 164 10.20 -13.35 7.57
N PHE A 165 8.93 -13.09 7.25
CA PHE A 165 8.27 -13.60 6.05
C PHE A 165 7.96 -12.46 5.06
N HIS A 166 8.06 -12.75 3.76
CA HIS A 166 7.52 -11.88 2.70
C HIS A 166 5.99 -12.02 2.69
N GLN A 167 5.31 -10.95 3.07
CA GLN A 167 3.85 -10.87 3.03
C GLN A 167 3.40 -9.99 1.86
N SER A 168 2.49 -10.50 1.02
CA SER A 168 1.79 -9.69 0.03
C SER A 168 0.30 -9.98 -0.01
N VAL A 169 -0.53 -8.93 -0.13
CA VAL A 169 -1.97 -9.08 -0.34
C VAL A 169 -2.25 -9.06 -1.84
N ARG A 170 -2.87 -10.11 -2.36
CA ARG A 170 -3.32 -10.17 -3.75
C ARG A 170 -4.84 -10.28 -3.83
N PRO A 171 -5.48 -9.53 -4.74
CA PRO A 171 -6.89 -9.75 -5.03
C PRO A 171 -7.01 -11.09 -5.76
N ALA A 172 -7.81 -12.00 -5.21
CA ALA A 172 -8.25 -13.20 -5.89
C ALA A 172 -9.78 -13.17 -6.03
N VAL A 173 -10.30 -13.93 -6.99
CA VAL A 173 -11.74 -14.02 -7.24
C VAL A 173 -12.43 -14.49 -5.94
N TRP A 174 -13.23 -13.61 -5.34
CA TRP A 174 -14.03 -13.78 -4.10
C TRP A 174 -13.30 -13.87 -2.75
N LYS A 175 -11.96 -13.66 -2.66
CA LYS A 175 -11.21 -13.52 -1.39
C LYS A 175 -9.90 -12.76 -1.59
N MET A 176 -9.40 -12.11 -0.53
CA MET A 176 -7.99 -11.72 -0.47
C MET A 176 -7.14 -12.96 -0.26
N THR A 177 -6.13 -13.14 -1.09
CA THR A 177 -5.06 -14.10 -0.80
C THR A 177 -3.93 -13.35 -0.13
N LEU A 178 -3.64 -13.74 1.11
CA LEU A 178 -2.41 -13.35 1.78
C LEU A 178 -1.33 -14.32 1.30
N ASN A 179 -0.40 -13.85 0.47
CA ASN A 179 0.80 -14.60 0.17
C ASN A 179 1.77 -14.42 1.32
N ILE A 180 2.26 -15.53 1.87
CA ILE A 180 3.30 -15.57 2.87
C ILE A 180 4.38 -16.47 2.28
N ASP A 181 5.49 -15.88 1.84
CA ASP A 181 6.67 -16.62 1.39
C ASP A 181 7.78 -16.44 2.44
N GLU A 182 8.62 -17.46 2.62
CA GLU A 182 9.88 -17.32 3.32
C GLU A 182 10.82 -16.43 2.47
N ARG A 183 11.43 -15.40 3.08
CA ARG A 183 12.60 -14.80 2.43
C ARG A 183 13.76 -15.76 2.66
N ASP A 184 14.24 -16.38 1.59
CA ASP A 184 15.55 -17.02 1.60
C ASP A 184 16.62 -15.95 1.88
N LEU A 185 16.95 -15.74 3.16
CA LEU A 185 18.09 -14.93 3.61
C LEU A 185 19.41 -15.73 3.51
N TRP A 186 19.62 -16.45 2.41
CA TRP A 186 20.84 -17.24 2.16
C TRP A 186 21.60 -16.87 0.88
N GLN A 187 21.56 -15.59 0.46
CA GLN A 187 22.43 -15.11 -0.62
C GLN A 187 23.08 -13.74 -0.38
N GLN A 188 23.34 -13.38 0.88
CA GLN A 188 24.07 -12.13 1.18
C GLN A 188 25.03 -12.20 2.39
N CYS A 189 25.59 -13.39 2.65
CA CYS A 189 26.80 -13.56 3.47
C CYS A 189 27.66 -14.70 2.89
N GLY A 190 28.79 -14.33 2.26
CA GLY A 190 29.82 -15.21 1.68
C GLY A 190 29.64 -15.40 0.17
N GLU A 191 30.55 -15.03 -0.72
CA GLU A 191 32.01 -14.80 -0.64
C GLU A 191 32.45 -13.35 -0.95
#